data_AF-A0A7W1SFN0-F1
#
_entry.id   AF-A0A7W1SFN0-F1
#
_cell.length_a   1.000
_cell.length_b   1.000
_cell.length_c   1.000
_cell.angle_alpha   90.00
_cell.angle_beta   90.00
_cell.angle_gamma   90.00
#
_symmetry.space_group_name_H-M   'P 1'
#
loop_
_entity.id
_entity.type
_entity.pdbx_description
1 polymer ?
#
loop_
_entity_poly.entity_id
_entity_poly.type
_entity_poly.pdbx_seq_one_letter_code
_entity_poly.pdbx_strand_id
1 'polypeptide(L)'
;FEWSLQRILLHDLEAHHGHAKPPRVRHGSVDSVREQAALLLSVLAHAGHRDDRASAAAFEQARHALELPQARMRGPGEVDLNTLDSALTDLEEAAPKVKRRILEAAVACITADRQVTATEAELLRAISASLGVPMPPLLTA
;
A
#
# COMPACT_ATOMS: atom_id res chain seq x y z
N PHE A 1 12.68 6.73 -0.43
CA PHE A 1 12.72 7.87 -1.38
C PHE A 1 13.02 7.38 -2.80
N GLU A 2 14.19 6.78 -3.07
CA GLU A 2 14.57 6.33 -4.42
C GLU A 2 13.61 5.29 -5.03
N TRP A 3 13.19 4.28 -4.24
CA TRP A 3 12.22 3.28 -4.70
C TRP A 3 10.87 3.89 -5.10
N SER A 4 10.34 4.83 -4.30
CA SER A 4 9.08 5.53 -4.61
C SER A 4 9.17 6.30 -5.92
N LEU A 5 10.27 7.04 -6.11
CA LEU A 5 10.51 7.81 -7.33
C LEU A 5 10.64 6.91 -8.56
N GLN A 6 11.40 5.82 -8.44
CA GLN A 6 11.56 4.83 -9.51
C GLN A 6 10.22 4.21 -9.90
N ARG A 7 9.42 3.78 -8.94
CA ARG A 7 8.10 3.16 -9.18
C ARG A 7 7.14 4.12 -9.87
N ILE A 8 7.08 5.38 -9.42
CA ILE A 8 6.23 6.42 -10.06
C ILE A 8 6.68 6.67 -11.51
N LEU A 9 7.98 6.84 -11.74
CA LEU A 9 8.51 7.09 -13.08
C LEU A 9 8.26 5.92 -14.04
N LEU A 10 8.45 4.68 -13.58
CA LEU A 10 8.19 3.49 -14.40
C LEU A 10 6.70 3.33 -14.70
N HIS A 11 5.84 3.52 -13.70
CA HIS A 11 4.39 3.45 -13.89
C HIS A 11 3.88 4.49 -14.87
N ASP A 12 4.28 5.76 -14.72
CA ASP A 12 3.90 6.83 -15.63
C ASP A 12 4.42 6.59 -17.05
N LEU A 13 5.66 6.09 -17.19
CA LEU A 13 6.23 5.75 -18.49
C LEU A 13 5.41 4.65 -19.18
N GLU A 14 5.04 3.59 -18.47
CA GLU A 14 4.22 2.49 -19.01
C GLU A 14 2.81 2.95 -19.37
N ALA A 15 2.19 3.79 -18.53
CA ALA A 15 0.86 4.33 -18.74
C ALA A 15 0.78 5.32 -19.92
N HIS A 16 1.81 6.15 -20.11
CA HIS A 16 1.81 7.21 -21.13
C HIS A 16 2.51 6.83 -22.45
N HIS A 17 3.50 5.93 -22.43
CA HIS A 17 4.27 5.54 -23.62
C HIS A 17 3.99 4.13 -24.11
N GLY A 18 3.26 3.31 -23.35
CA GLY A 18 2.75 2.02 -23.79
C GLY A 18 1.31 2.11 -24.27
N HIS A 19 0.93 1.37 -25.31
CA HIS A 19 -0.47 1.00 -25.56
C HIS A 19 -0.95 -0.04 -24.51
N ALA A 20 -0.72 0.25 -23.23
CA ALA A 20 -1.07 -0.64 -22.14
C ALA A 20 -2.60 -0.75 -22.07
N LYS A 21 -3.12 -1.94 -22.40
CA LYS A 21 -4.53 -2.24 -22.18
C LYS A 21 -4.81 -2.14 -20.67
N PRO A 22 -5.95 -1.57 -20.26
CA PRO A 22 -6.30 -1.55 -18.84
C PRO A 22 -6.25 -2.97 -18.27
N PRO A 23 -5.65 -3.16 -17.08
CA PRO A 23 -5.47 -4.49 -16.50
C PRO A 23 -6.83 -5.17 -16.32
N ARG A 24 -6.88 -6.48 -16.62
CA ARG A 24 -8.10 -7.27 -16.44
C ARG A 24 -8.34 -7.44 -14.95
N VAL A 25 -9.54 -7.07 -14.48
CA VAL A 25 -9.90 -7.27 -13.07
C VAL A 25 -9.97 -8.77 -12.77
N ARG A 26 -9.05 -9.26 -11.94
CA ARG A 26 -9.01 -10.64 -11.42
C ARG A 26 -9.46 -10.74 -9.97
N HIS A 27 -9.29 -9.66 -9.20
CA HIS A 27 -9.58 -9.65 -7.76
C HIS A 27 -10.78 -8.74 -7.45
N GLY A 28 -11.96 -9.34 -7.25
CA GLY A 28 -13.21 -8.61 -7.00
C GLY A 28 -13.46 -8.25 -5.53
N SER A 29 -12.70 -8.81 -4.60
CA SER A 29 -12.89 -8.63 -3.15
C SER A 29 -11.56 -8.44 -2.43
N VAL A 30 -11.61 -7.81 -1.25
CA VAL A 30 -10.42 -7.65 -0.38
C VAL A 30 -9.87 -9.01 0.04
N ASP A 31 -10.73 -9.98 0.37
CA ASP A 31 -10.30 -11.33 0.74
C ASP A 31 -9.48 -12.02 -0.37
N SER A 32 -9.75 -11.72 -1.65
CA SER A 32 -9.02 -12.30 -2.78
C SER A 32 -7.59 -11.75 -2.97
N VAL A 33 -7.23 -10.69 -2.23
CA VAL A 33 -5.88 -10.08 -2.21
C VAL A 33 -5.33 -9.98 -0.79
N ARG A 34 -5.78 -10.88 0.09
CA ARG A 34 -5.47 -10.84 1.53
C ARG A 34 -3.97 -10.77 1.80
N GLU A 35 -3.20 -11.63 1.14
CA GLU A 35 -1.76 -11.77 1.39
C GLU A 35 -0.99 -10.55 0.88
N GLN A 36 -1.33 -10.06 -0.32
CA GLN A 36 -0.74 -8.86 -0.91
C GLN A 36 -1.05 -7.62 -0.06
N ALA A 37 -2.30 -7.47 0.38
CA ALA A 37 -2.70 -6.37 1.25
C ALA A 37 -2.00 -6.45 2.62
N ALA A 38 -1.91 -7.64 3.22
CA ALA A 38 -1.20 -7.83 4.48
C ALA A 38 0.29 -7.49 4.37
N LEU A 39 0.95 -7.90 3.28
CA LEU A 39 2.35 -7.56 3.03
C LEU A 39 2.55 -6.04 2.89
N LEU A 40 1.74 -5.39 2.05
CA LEU A 40 1.79 -3.94 1.83
C LEU A 40 1.61 -3.17 3.14
N LEU A 41 0.60 -3.53 3.94
CA LEU A 41 0.34 -2.89 5.24
C LEU A 41 1.46 -3.16 6.25
N SER A 42 2.10 -4.34 6.20
CA SER A 42 3.24 -4.65 7.05
C SER A 42 4.45 -3.78 6.70
N VAL A 43 4.74 -3.60 5.41
CA VAL A 43 5.83 -2.72 4.95
C VAL A 43 5.59 -1.28 5.42
N LEU A 44 4.37 -0.75 5.25
CA LEU A 44 4.04 0.60 5.73
C LEU A 44 4.22 0.73 7.24
N ALA A 45 3.70 -0.23 8.00
CA ALA A 45 3.78 -0.20 9.46
C ALA A 45 5.24 -0.18 9.95
N HIS A 46 6.10 -1.04 9.37
CA HIS A 46 7.54 -1.09 9.69
C HIS A 46 8.32 0.13 9.19
N ALA A 47 7.89 0.74 8.08
CA ALA A 47 8.55 1.93 7.54
C ALA A 47 8.26 3.19 8.36
N GLY A 48 7.06 3.29 8.93
CA GLY A 48 6.62 4.43 9.75
C GLY A 48 7.10 4.40 11.19
N HIS A 49 7.27 3.19 11.75
CA HIS A 49 7.46 3.03 13.19
C HIS A 49 8.74 2.27 13.53
N ARG A 50 9.49 2.76 14.52
CA ARG A 50 10.76 2.17 14.97
C ARG A 50 10.61 1.09 16.04
N ASP A 51 9.46 1.05 16.72
CA ASP A 51 9.17 0.11 17.81
C ASP A 51 8.11 -0.90 17.35
N ASP A 52 8.35 -2.18 17.63
CA ASP A 52 7.49 -3.28 17.20
C ASP A 52 6.03 -3.13 17.67
N ARG A 53 5.79 -2.53 18.85
CA ARG A 53 4.43 -2.32 19.34
C ARG A 53 3.70 -1.26 18.55
N ALA A 54 4.40 -0.19 18.17
CA ALA A 54 3.83 0.88 17.36
C ALA A 54 3.53 0.37 15.94
N SER A 55 4.46 -0.39 15.34
CA SER A 55 4.23 -1.05 14.04
C SER A 55 3.03 -2.01 14.10
N ALA A 56 2.92 -2.83 15.15
CA ALA A 56 1.79 -3.74 15.32
C ALA A 56 0.46 -3.00 15.49
N ALA A 57 0.43 -1.89 16.24
CA ALA A 57 -0.76 -1.06 16.40
C ALA A 57 -1.20 -0.41 15.08
N ALA A 58 -0.26 0.11 14.30
CA ALA A 58 -0.52 0.69 12.99
C ALA A 58 -1.08 -0.35 12.00
N PHE A 59 -0.49 -1.55 11.97
CA PHE A 59 -0.99 -2.66 11.18
C PHE A 59 -2.41 -3.06 11.59
N GLU A 60 -2.69 -3.14 12.90
CA GLU A 60 -4.01 -3.50 13.41
C GLU A 60 -5.07 -2.47 13.00
N GLN A 61 -4.75 -1.18 13.12
CA GLN A 61 -5.63 -0.10 12.66
C GLN A 61 -5.92 -0.20 11.16
N ALA A 62 -4.89 -0.45 10.34
CA ALA A 62 -5.03 -0.62 8.91
C ALA A 62 -5.87 -1.85 8.54
N ARG A 63 -5.64 -2.98 9.23
CA ARG A 63 -6.39 -4.22 9.04
C ARG A 63 -7.87 -4.04 9.37
N HIS A 64 -8.18 -3.33 10.44
CA HIS A 64 -9.55 -2.97 10.81
C HIS A 64 -10.20 -2.08 9.75
N ALA A 65 -9.52 -1.03 9.28
CA ALA A 65 -10.01 -0.16 8.20
C ALA A 65 -10.26 -0.92 6.89
N LEU A 66 -9.43 -1.92 6.61
CA LEU A 66 -9.59 -2.80 5.45
C LEU A 66 -10.71 -3.85 5.62
N GLU A 67 -11.25 -4.01 6.83
CA GLU A 67 -12.18 -5.08 7.24
C GLU A 67 -11.62 -6.49 6.99
N LEU A 68 -10.33 -6.69 7.27
CA LEU A 68 -9.62 -7.93 6.96
C LEU A 68 -9.06 -8.61 8.22
N PRO A 69 -9.90 -9.04 9.19
CA PRO A 69 -9.46 -9.49 10.53
C PRO A 69 -8.62 -10.76 10.55
N GLN A 70 -8.47 -11.46 9.42
CA GLN A 70 -7.59 -12.64 9.32
C GLN A 70 -6.20 -12.30 8.77
N ALA A 71 -5.97 -11.07 8.29
CA ALA A 71 -4.64 -10.64 7.89
C ALA A 71 -3.69 -10.64 9.09
N ARG A 72 -2.46 -11.07 8.84
CA ARG A 72 -1.40 -11.14 9.84
C ARG A 72 -0.24 -10.27 9.40
N MET A 73 0.30 -9.53 10.34
CA MET A 73 1.49 -8.71 10.11
C MET A 73 2.67 -9.64 9.84
N ARG A 74 3.45 -9.31 8.82
CA ARG A 74 4.73 -9.97 8.50
C ARG A 74 5.83 -9.40 9.39
N GLY A 75 6.75 -10.24 9.84
CA GLY A 75 7.90 -9.78 10.64
C GLY A 75 8.86 -8.90 9.82
N PRO A 76 9.73 -8.12 10.47
CA PRO A 76 10.68 -7.23 9.78
C PRO A 76 11.61 -7.94 8.78
N GLY A 77 11.95 -9.22 9.02
CA GLY A 77 12.76 -10.03 8.12
C GLY A 77 11.98 -10.72 6.99
N GLU A 78 10.66 -10.59 6.98
CA GLU A 78 9.75 -11.15 5.97
C GLU A 78 9.19 -10.07 5.04
N VAL A 79 9.64 -8.83 5.19
CA VAL A 79 9.26 -7.69 4.35
C VAL A 79 10.47 -7.19 3.58
N ASP A 80 10.35 -7.11 2.27
CA ASP A 80 11.35 -6.50 1.41
C ASP A 80 10.68 -5.74 0.26
N LEU A 81 11.43 -4.84 -0.38
CA LEU A 81 10.88 -3.98 -1.44
C LEU A 81 10.57 -4.75 -2.74
N ASN A 82 11.22 -5.89 -3.00
CA ASN A 82 10.94 -6.68 -4.21
C ASN A 82 9.64 -7.49 -4.04
N THR A 83 9.40 -8.03 -2.86
CA THR A 83 8.13 -8.70 -2.54
C THR A 83 6.97 -7.71 -2.50
N LEU A 84 7.20 -6.48 -2.01
CA LEU A 84 6.24 -5.39 -2.15
C LEU A 84 5.96 -5.05 -3.62
N ASP A 85 7.00 -4.95 -4.44
CA ASP A 85 6.89 -4.63 -5.87
C ASP A 85 5.98 -5.64 -6.60
N SER A 86 6.19 -6.93 -6.32
CA SER A 86 5.38 -8.04 -6.86
C SER A 86 3.94 -7.99 -6.36
N ALA A 87 3.74 -7.73 -5.05
CA ALA A 87 2.40 -7.61 -4.48
C ALA A 87 1.62 -6.43 -5.07
N LEU A 88 2.28 -5.30 -5.34
CA LEU A 88 1.63 -4.16 -5.99
C LEU A 88 1.19 -4.50 -7.42
N THR A 89 2.00 -5.24 -8.18
CA THR A 89 1.63 -5.72 -9.52
C THR A 89 0.40 -6.64 -9.49
N ASP A 90 0.27 -7.52 -8.51
CA ASP A 90 -0.96 -8.31 -8.31
C ASP A 90 -2.16 -7.42 -7.96
N LEU A 91 -1.95 -6.42 -7.09
CA LEU A 91 -3.00 -5.48 -6.68
C LEU A 91 -3.46 -4.57 -7.82
N GLU A 92 -2.67 -4.38 -8.87
CA GLU A 92 -3.08 -3.68 -10.09
C GLU A 92 -4.22 -4.40 -10.83
N GLU A 93 -4.34 -5.72 -10.67
CA GLU A 93 -5.45 -6.52 -11.21
C GLU A 93 -6.68 -6.55 -10.30
N ALA A 94 -6.69 -5.79 -9.20
CA ALA A 94 -7.86 -5.67 -8.33
C ALA A 94 -8.92 -4.71 -8.88
N ALA A 95 -10.19 -4.95 -8.50
CA ALA A 95 -11.28 -4.06 -8.85
C ALA A 95 -11.03 -2.65 -8.27
N PRO A 96 -11.42 -1.56 -8.96
CA PRO A 96 -11.16 -0.18 -8.50
C PRO A 96 -11.61 0.08 -7.04
N LYS A 97 -12.74 -0.51 -6.63
CA LYS A 97 -13.24 -0.43 -5.26
C LYS A 97 -12.29 -1.09 -4.24
N VAL A 98 -11.67 -2.21 -4.59
CA VAL A 98 -10.70 -2.91 -3.74
C VAL A 98 -9.43 -2.08 -3.60
N LYS A 99 -8.90 -1.56 -4.71
CA LYS A 99 -7.72 -0.68 -4.70
C LYS A 99 -7.90 0.54 -3.81
N ARG A 100 -9.06 1.20 -3.92
CA ARG A 100 -9.41 2.35 -3.07
C ARG A 100 -9.44 1.99 -1.58
N ARG A 101 -10.04 0.86 -1.22
CA ARG A 101 -10.07 0.39 0.18
C ARG A 101 -8.67 0.09 0.72
N ILE A 102 -7.79 -0.50 -0.10
CA ILE A 102 -6.39 -0.73 0.26
C ILE A 102 -5.69 0.61 0.54
N LEU A 103 -5.89 1.60 -0.31
CA LEU A 103 -5.31 2.92 -0.12
C LEU A 103 -5.85 3.63 1.14
N GLU A 104 -7.14 3.51 1.42
CA GLU A 104 -7.76 4.02 2.66
C GLU A 104 -7.19 3.33 3.91
N ALA A 105 -6.96 2.01 3.85
CA ALA A 105 -6.30 1.27 4.91
C ALA A 105 -4.83 1.67 5.09
N ALA A 106 -4.11 1.94 3.99
CA ALA A 106 -2.75 2.45 4.02
C ALA A 106 -2.66 3.83 4.69
N VAL A 107 -3.63 4.73 4.42
CA VAL A 107 -3.76 6.00 5.15
C VAL A 107 -3.99 5.76 6.65
N ALA A 108 -4.88 4.83 7.00
CA ALA A 108 -5.13 4.49 8.40
C ALA A 108 -3.88 3.93 9.10
N CYS A 109 -3.00 3.24 8.37
CA CYS A 109 -1.70 2.77 8.87
C CYS A 109 -0.78 3.93 9.25
N ILE A 110 -0.51 4.83 8.30
CA ILE A 110 0.47 5.93 8.47
C ILE A 110 -0.05 7.07 9.37
N THR A 111 -1.32 7.03 9.76
CA THR A 111 -1.93 8.01 10.67
C THR A 111 -2.17 7.44 12.08
N ALA A 112 -1.72 6.21 12.34
CA ALA A 112 -1.96 5.53 13.61
C ALA A 112 -1.34 6.25 14.82
N ASP A 113 -0.17 6.87 14.64
CA ASP A 113 0.52 7.65 15.67
C ASP A 113 0.21 9.16 15.61
N ARG A 114 -0.70 9.57 14.72
CA ARG A 114 -1.08 10.96 14.42
C ARG A 114 0.07 11.83 13.89
N GLN A 115 1.17 11.25 13.41
CA GLN A 115 2.27 11.97 12.79
C GLN A 115 2.65 11.33 11.47
N VAL A 116 2.29 11.97 10.36
CA VAL A 116 2.71 11.49 9.04
C VAL A 116 4.08 12.05 8.70
N THR A 117 5.07 11.19 8.59
CA THR A 117 6.42 11.56 8.14
C THR A 117 6.47 11.75 6.62
N ALA A 118 7.47 12.49 6.14
CA ALA A 118 7.72 12.63 4.71
C ALA A 118 7.94 11.26 4.03
N THR A 119 8.64 10.35 4.70
CA THR A 119 8.89 8.99 4.18
C THR A 119 7.59 8.22 3.97
N GLU A 120 6.67 8.25 4.93
CA GLU A 120 5.37 7.58 4.82
C GLU A 120 4.50 8.21 3.73
N ALA A 121 4.52 9.54 3.63
CA ALA A 121 3.80 10.25 2.56
C ALA A 121 4.32 9.86 1.16
N GLU A 122 5.64 9.73 1.00
CA GLU A 122 6.24 9.27 -0.28
C GLU A 122 5.97 7.78 -0.55
N LEU A 123 5.93 6.93 0.47
CA LEU A 123 5.57 5.52 0.31
C LEU A 123 4.10 5.39 -0.12
N LEU A 124 3.20 6.12 0.54
CA LEU A 124 1.79 6.15 0.19
C LEU A 124 1.56 6.72 -1.22
N ARG A 125 2.31 7.75 -1.64
CA ARG A 125 2.26 8.28 -3.01
C ARG A 125 2.67 7.24 -4.04
N ALA A 126 3.73 6.48 -3.78
CA ALA A 126 4.15 5.38 -4.67
C ALA A 126 3.11 4.26 -4.75
N ILE A 127 2.46 3.91 -3.64
CA ILE A 127 1.37 2.94 -3.60
C ILE A 127 0.18 3.46 -4.40
N SER A 128 -0.21 4.71 -4.20
CA SER A 128 -1.31 5.36 -4.92
C SER A 128 -1.09 5.34 -6.44
N ALA A 129 0.11 5.72 -6.88
CA ALA A 129 0.51 5.68 -8.28
C ALA A 129 0.44 4.25 -8.83
N SER A 130 1.06 3.29 -8.15
CA SER A 130 1.07 1.88 -8.58
C SER A 130 -0.34 1.31 -8.74
N LEU A 131 -1.23 1.59 -7.79
CA LEU A 131 -2.60 1.09 -7.84
C LEU A 131 -3.46 1.83 -8.89
N GLY A 132 -2.98 2.94 -9.47
CA GLY A 132 -3.75 3.78 -10.39
C GLY A 132 -4.97 4.42 -9.72
N VAL A 133 -4.86 4.75 -8.42
CA VAL A 133 -5.89 5.45 -7.65
C VAL A 133 -5.38 6.84 -7.25
N PRO A 134 -6.23 7.87 -7.20
CA PRO A 134 -5.81 9.21 -6.81
C PRO A 134 -5.27 9.25 -5.39
N MET A 135 -4.16 9.97 -5.19
CA MET A 135 -3.55 10.16 -3.87
C MET A 135 -4.52 10.91 -2.94
N PRO A 136 -4.85 10.37 -1.77
CA PRO A 136 -5.70 11.05 -0.82
C PRO A 136 -5.01 12.31 -0.27
N PRO A 137 -5.78 13.37 0.05
CA PRO A 137 -5.22 14.54 0.71
C PRO A 137 -4.74 14.14 2.11
N LEU A 138 -3.44 14.27 2.35
CA LEU A 138 -2.87 14.15 3.68
C LEU A 138 -2.96 15.53 4.33
N LEU A 139 -3.92 15.70 5.23
CA LEU A 139 -3.98 16.88 6.08
C LEU A 139 -2.88 16.73 7.13
N THR A 140 -1.67 17.23 6.84
CA THR A 140 -0.64 17.46 7.85
C THR A 140 -1.10 18.64 8.72
N ALA A 141 -1.50 18.36 9.95
CA ALA A 141 -1.77 19.36 10.99
C ALA A 141 -0.49 19.73 11.73
#